data_AF-A0A7R9WE68-F1
#
_entry.id   AF-A0A7R9WE68-F1
#
_cell.length_a   1.000
_cell.length_b   1.000
_cell.length_c   1.000
_cell.angle_alpha   90.00
_cell.angle_beta   90.00
_cell.angle_gamma   90.00
#
_symmetry.space_group_name_H-M   'P 1'
#
loop_
_entity.id
_entity.type
_entity.pdbx_description
1 polymer ?
#
loop_
_entity_poly.entity_id
_entity_poly.type
_entity_poly.pdbx_seq_one_letter_code
_entity_poly.pdbx_strand_id
1 'polypeptide(L)'
;QDSTNALNTDIRVAETCFIGPSKLGDSPDAARDRLYATLNALRDDLSGNPALDEKEAGTGELIRAAPALDNSLFEMLYAYYPTGGFYRRHRDAIPGSASVLRSYSLLMYLNEDWEKN
;
A
#
# COMPACT_ATOMS: atom_id res chain seq x y z
N GLN A 1 -7.33 -27.99 -33.03
CA GLN A 1 -8.19 -27.35 -32.02
C GLN A 1 -7.30 -27.21 -30.80
N ASP A 2 -6.81 -25.98 -30.57
CA ASP A 2 -5.73 -25.70 -29.64
C ASP A 2 -6.09 -26.06 -28.19
N SER A 3 -5.10 -26.61 -27.52
CA SER A 3 -5.12 -27.14 -26.17
C SER A 3 -5.48 -26.07 -25.13
N THR A 4 -6.57 -26.35 -24.41
CA THR A 4 -6.79 -26.03 -22.99
C THR A 4 -6.59 -24.58 -22.53
N ASN A 5 -7.60 -23.75 -22.77
CA ASN A 5 -8.06 -22.80 -21.75
C ASN A 5 -8.76 -23.58 -20.62
N ALA A 6 -8.00 -24.38 -19.88
CA ALA A 6 -8.49 -24.89 -18.61
C ALA A 6 -8.53 -23.70 -17.65
N LEU A 7 -9.74 -23.23 -17.30
CA LEU A 7 -9.91 -22.23 -16.25
C LEU A 7 -9.31 -22.84 -14.97
N ASN A 8 -8.16 -22.31 -14.53
CA ASN A 8 -7.50 -22.79 -13.34
C ASN A 8 -8.42 -22.52 -12.13
N THR A 9 -9.06 -23.57 -11.61
CA THR A 9 -9.95 -23.51 -10.44
C THR A 9 -9.16 -23.45 -9.13
N ASP A 10 -7.86 -23.71 -9.17
CA ASP A 10 -6.95 -23.55 -8.04
C ASP A 10 -6.52 -22.08 -7.93
N ILE A 11 -7.50 -21.17 -7.98
CA ILE A 11 -7.28 -19.76 -7.69
C ILE A 11 -6.85 -19.66 -6.23
N ARG A 12 -5.54 -19.59 -6.01
CA ARG A 12 -4.99 -19.34 -4.68
C ARG A 12 -5.19 -17.88 -4.34
N VAL A 13 -5.93 -17.64 -3.26
CA VAL A 13 -6.07 -16.31 -2.67
C VAL A 13 -4.68 -15.83 -2.25
N ALA A 14 -4.43 -14.53 -2.41
CA ALA A 14 -3.20 -13.91 -1.96
C ALA A 14 -2.95 -14.24 -0.48
N GLU A 15 -1.73 -14.64 -0.17
CA GLU A 15 -1.29 -14.75 1.22
C GLU A 15 -0.90 -13.36 1.70
N THR A 16 -1.46 -12.93 2.83
CA THR A 16 -1.21 -11.58 3.36
C THR A 16 -0.76 -11.64 4.81
N CYS A 17 0.17 -10.76 5.16
CA CYS A 17 0.72 -10.67 6.51
C CYS A 17 0.92 -9.21 6.88
N PHE A 18 0.38 -8.77 8.02
CA PHE A 18 0.67 -7.44 8.55
C PHE A 18 2.09 -7.44 9.12
N ILE A 19 2.93 -6.57 8.58
CA ILE A 19 4.36 -6.51 8.91
C ILE A 19 4.73 -5.21 9.64
N GLY A 20 3.76 -4.54 10.26
CA GLY A 20 4.02 -3.33 11.05
C GLY A 20 4.89 -3.61 12.28
N PRO A 21 5.58 -2.60 12.84
CA PRO A 21 6.50 -2.75 13.96
C PRO A 21 5.90 -3.42 15.20
N SER A 22 4.58 -3.28 15.41
CA SER A 22 3.86 -3.87 16.54
C SER A 22 3.30 -5.27 16.27
N LYS A 23 3.44 -5.79 15.05
CA LYS A 23 2.79 -7.04 14.60
C LYS A 23 3.75 -8.21 14.53
N LEU A 24 5.00 -7.93 14.21
CA LEU A 24 6.09 -8.89 14.28
C LEU A 24 6.78 -8.61 15.62
N GLY A 25 6.99 -9.63 16.46
CA GLY A 25 7.74 -9.47 17.73
C GLY A 25 9.18 -9.00 17.48
N ASP A 26 10.06 -9.14 18.48
CA ASP A 26 11.48 -8.75 18.34
C ASP A 26 12.10 -9.38 17.09
N SER A 27 12.24 -8.57 16.04
CA SER A 27 12.81 -8.97 14.77
C SER A 27 14.15 -8.27 14.62
N PRO A 28 15.27 -8.95 14.88
CA PRO A 28 16.58 -8.32 15.05
C PRO A 28 17.25 -7.90 13.73
N ASP A 29 16.51 -7.66 12.65
CA ASP A 29 17.09 -7.32 11.36
C ASP A 29 17.15 -5.81 11.14
N ALA A 30 18.38 -5.27 11.15
CA ALA A 30 18.66 -3.86 10.91
C ALA A 30 18.15 -3.34 9.55
N ALA A 31 17.96 -4.21 8.55
CA ALA A 31 17.36 -3.82 7.28
C ALA A 31 15.88 -3.45 7.44
N ARG A 32 15.17 -4.16 8.32
CA ARG A 32 13.76 -3.88 8.61
C ARG A 32 13.59 -2.56 9.35
N ASP A 33 14.47 -2.28 10.31
CA ASP A 33 14.47 -1.00 11.02
C ASP A 33 14.70 0.17 10.07
N ARG A 34 15.64 0.02 9.12
CA ARG A 34 15.87 1.03 8.08
C ARG A 34 14.65 1.23 7.19
N LEU A 35 13.96 0.15 6.81
CA LEU A 35 12.72 0.23 6.04
C LEU A 35 11.63 0.99 6.81
N TYR A 36 11.41 0.66 8.09
CA TYR A 36 10.44 1.36 8.93
C TYR A 36 10.77 2.84 9.11
N ALA A 37 12.04 3.17 9.37
CA ALA A 37 12.50 4.54 9.47
C ALA A 37 12.24 5.33 8.18
N THR A 38 12.54 4.72 7.02
CA THR A 38 12.34 5.33 5.70
C THR A 38 10.85 5.60 5.43
N LEU A 39 9.99 4.62 5.71
CA LEU A 39 8.55 4.75 5.48
C LEU A 39 7.90 5.76 6.45
N ASN A 40 8.37 5.82 7.70
CA ASN A 40 7.94 6.85 8.65
C ASN A 40 8.34 8.26 8.19
N ALA A 41 9.58 8.43 7.72
CA ALA A 41 10.05 9.70 7.17
C ALA A 41 9.23 10.12 5.94
N LEU A 42 8.89 9.17 5.06
CA LEU A 42 8.01 9.44 3.92
C LEU A 42 6.61 9.89 4.37
N ARG A 43 6.01 9.24 5.37
CA ARG A 43 4.73 9.71 5.93
C ARG A 43 4.85 11.13 6.44
N ASP A 44 5.89 11.43 7.22
CA ASP A 44 6.07 12.76 7.81
C ASP A 44 6.24 13.84 6.74
N ASP A 45 6.92 13.52 5.64
CA ASP A 45 7.03 14.40 4.47
C ASP A 45 5.69 14.61 3.74
N LEU A 46 4.82 13.60 3.68
CA LEU A 46 3.49 13.72 3.07
C LEU A 46 2.47 14.44 3.97
N SER A 47 2.62 14.33 5.29
CA SER A 47 1.62 14.77 6.27
C SER A 47 1.48 16.28 6.30
N GLY A 48 0.32 16.79 5.87
CA GLY A 48 0.01 18.22 5.89
C GLY A 48 0.95 19.04 4.99
N ASN A 49 1.56 18.42 3.98
CA ASN A 49 2.53 19.08 3.12
C ASN A 49 1.86 20.08 2.17
N PRO A 50 2.12 21.40 2.30
CA PRO A 50 1.47 22.42 1.47
C PRO A 50 1.80 22.33 -0.02
N ALA A 51 2.86 21.59 -0.39
CA ALA A 51 3.16 21.30 -1.79
C ALA A 51 2.16 20.34 -2.44
N LEU A 52 1.39 19.61 -1.63
CA LEU A 52 0.32 18.70 -2.06
C LEU A 52 -1.07 19.31 -1.92
N ASP A 53 -1.17 20.58 -1.50
CA ASP A 53 -2.42 21.31 -1.47
C ASP A 53 -2.99 21.43 -2.89
N GLU A 54 -4.28 21.16 -3.03
CA GLU A 54 -5.02 21.45 -4.24
C GLU A 54 -5.44 22.92 -4.23
N LYS A 55 -5.04 23.65 -5.27
CA LYS A 55 -5.34 25.07 -5.43
C LYS A 55 -6.04 25.33 -6.76
N GLU A 56 -6.93 26.31 -6.76
CA GLU A 56 -7.62 26.72 -7.97
C GLU A 56 -6.64 27.36 -8.96
N ALA A 57 -6.72 26.91 -10.22
CA ALA A 57 -5.89 27.45 -11.28
C ALA A 57 -6.25 28.91 -11.56
N GLY A 58 -5.27 29.82 -11.43
CA GLY A 58 -5.40 31.24 -11.77
C GLY A 58 -5.57 32.16 -10.56
N THR A 59 -6.35 31.76 -9.55
CA THR A 59 -6.52 32.53 -8.29
C THR A 59 -5.49 32.11 -7.24
N GLY A 60 -5.06 30.85 -7.26
CA GLY A 60 -4.20 30.26 -6.24
C GLY A 60 -4.90 30.01 -4.90
N GLU A 61 -6.23 30.13 -4.85
CA GLU A 61 -7.02 29.87 -3.65
C GLU A 61 -6.99 28.39 -3.29
N LEU A 62 -6.93 28.10 -1.99
CA LEU A 62 -6.88 26.72 -1.48
C LEU A 62 -8.23 26.04 -1.64
N ILE A 63 -8.29 24.99 -2.46
CA ILE A 63 -9.47 24.12 -2.60
C ILE A 63 -9.47 23.07 -1.49
N ARG A 64 -8.30 22.44 -1.27
CA ARG A 64 -8.15 21.35 -0.32
C ARG A 64 -6.72 21.27 0.17
N ALA A 65 -6.56 21.30 1.49
CA ALA A 65 -5.28 21.09 2.14
C ALA A 65 -4.86 19.62 2.07
N ALA A 66 -3.54 19.38 2.02
CA ALA A 66 -3.00 18.05 2.26
C ALA A 66 -3.40 17.53 3.65
N PRO A 67 -3.76 16.25 3.79
CA PRO A 67 -4.23 15.70 5.06
C PRO A 67 -3.07 15.56 6.06
N ALA A 68 -3.34 15.86 7.32
CA ALA A 68 -2.47 15.42 8.41
C ALA A 68 -2.61 13.90 8.60
N LEU A 69 -1.49 13.20 8.71
CA LEU A 69 -1.46 11.74 8.80
C LEU A 69 -1.21 11.28 10.24
N ASP A 70 -2.05 10.38 10.73
CA ASP A 70 -1.91 9.76 12.05
C ASP A 70 -0.98 8.55 11.97
N ASN A 71 0.10 8.57 12.77
CA ASN A 71 1.05 7.46 12.89
C ASN A 71 0.38 6.14 13.33
N SER A 72 -0.63 6.21 14.18
CA SER A 72 -1.34 5.02 14.69
C SER A 72 -2.18 4.31 13.62
N LEU A 73 -2.49 5.00 12.51
CA LEU A 73 -3.24 4.48 11.38
C LEU A 73 -2.34 4.07 10.20
N PHE A 74 -1.01 4.12 10.37
CA PHE A 74 -0.08 3.65 9.37
C PHE A 74 -0.02 2.12 9.35
N GLU A 75 -0.42 1.52 8.23
CA GLU A 75 -0.51 0.07 8.06
C GLU A 75 0.49 -0.42 7.01
N MET A 76 1.15 -1.55 7.30
CA MET A 76 2.03 -2.23 6.36
C MET A 76 1.57 -3.68 6.17
N LEU A 77 1.34 -4.05 4.91
CA LEU A 77 0.90 -5.38 4.51
C LEU A 77 1.89 -5.96 3.51
N TYR A 78 2.42 -7.13 3.80
CA TYR A 78 3.08 -7.97 2.81
C TYR A 78 2.02 -8.83 2.14
N ALA A 79 2.01 -8.87 0.81
CA ALA A 79 1.10 -9.69 0.02
C ALA A 79 1.90 -10.53 -0.99
N TYR A 80 1.69 -11.84 -0.96
CA TYR A 80 2.27 -12.80 -1.89
C TYR A 80 1.18 -13.37 -2.81
N TYR A 81 1.42 -13.27 -4.11
CA TYR A 81 0.56 -13.82 -5.14
C TYR A 81 1.28 -15.01 -5.78
N PRO A 82 0.87 -16.27 -5.51
CA PRO A 82 1.45 -17.43 -6.18
C PRO A 82 1.09 -17.42 -7.67
N THR A 83 1.69 -18.31 -8.46
CA THR A 83 1.34 -18.49 -9.88
C THR A 83 -0.17 -18.68 -10.06
N GLY A 84 -0.78 -17.86 -10.92
CA GLY A 84 -2.23 -17.82 -11.14
C GLY A 84 -3.03 -17.04 -10.08
N GLY A 85 -2.39 -16.59 -9.00
CA GLY A 85 -2.95 -15.66 -8.03
C GLY A 85 -3.09 -14.25 -8.61
N PHE A 86 -4.10 -13.51 -8.15
CA PHE A 86 -4.35 -12.16 -8.65
C PHE A 86 -4.87 -11.23 -7.55
N TYR A 87 -4.63 -9.93 -7.75
CA TYR A 87 -5.25 -8.89 -6.95
C TYR A 87 -6.64 -8.58 -7.51
N ARG A 88 -7.68 -8.88 -6.73
CA ARG A 88 -9.05 -8.56 -7.14
C ARG A 88 -9.26 -7.05 -7.05
N ARG A 89 -9.84 -6.48 -8.11
CA ARG A 89 -10.24 -5.07 -8.13
C ARG A 89 -11.15 -4.78 -6.94
N HIS A 90 -10.75 -3.84 -6.10
CA HIS A 90 -11.56 -3.31 -5.00
C HIS A 90 -11.35 -1.81 -4.88
N ARG A 91 -12.25 -1.15 -4.14
CA ARG A 91 -11.98 0.18 -3.61
C ARG A 91 -11.14 0.00 -2.36
N ASP A 92 -10.02 0.69 -2.29
CA ASP A 92 -9.09 0.64 -1.16
C ASP A 92 -9.62 1.43 0.06
N ALA A 93 -10.93 1.33 0.29
CA ALA A 93 -11.70 1.93 1.36
C ALA A 93 -13.01 1.12 1.51
N ILE A 94 -13.16 0.44 2.64
CA ILE A 94 -14.33 -0.35 2.99
C ILE A 94 -15.18 0.48 3.96
N PRO A 95 -16.45 0.81 3.63
CA PRO A 95 -17.32 1.58 4.51
C PRO A 95 -17.39 1.00 5.93
N GLY A 96 -17.30 1.87 6.94
CA GLY A 96 -17.34 1.47 8.35
C GLY A 96 -16.05 0.85 8.90
N SER A 97 -14.94 0.90 8.16
CA SER A 97 -13.62 0.47 8.64
C SER A 97 -12.61 1.62 8.65
N ALA A 98 -11.47 1.45 9.31
CA ALA A 98 -10.39 2.44 9.32
C ALA A 98 -9.87 2.79 7.92
N SER A 99 -10.03 1.91 6.93
CA SER A 99 -9.60 2.17 5.54
C SER A 99 -10.35 3.33 4.87
N VAL A 100 -11.49 3.80 5.42
CA VAL A 100 -12.14 5.04 4.93
C VAL A 100 -11.34 6.30 5.25
N LEU A 101 -10.40 6.23 6.19
CA LEU A 101 -9.50 7.33 6.56
C LEU A 101 -8.20 7.32 5.73
N ARG A 102 -8.03 6.32 4.85
CA ARG A 102 -6.83 6.18 4.04
C ARG A 102 -6.73 7.35 3.06
N SER A 103 -5.64 8.11 3.20
CA SER A 103 -5.32 9.23 2.31
C SER A 103 -4.38 8.84 1.18
N TYR A 104 -3.49 7.88 1.43
CA TYR A 104 -2.48 7.43 0.47
C TYR A 104 -2.34 5.90 0.52
N SER A 105 -2.02 5.31 -0.63
CA SER A 105 -1.67 3.89 -0.77
C SER A 105 -0.37 3.78 -1.55
N LEU A 106 0.58 2.99 -1.04
CA LEU A 106 1.87 2.75 -1.67
C LEU A 106 2.02 1.24 -1.87
N LEU A 107 2.51 0.83 -3.05
CA LEU A 107 2.88 -0.55 -3.33
C LEU A 107 4.38 -0.61 -3.64
N MET A 108 5.07 -1.54 -2.99
CA MET A 108 6.46 -1.86 -3.26
C MET A 108 6.53 -3.27 -3.82
N TYR A 109 6.95 -3.40 -5.07
CA TYR A 109 7.16 -4.69 -5.72
C TYR A 109 8.55 -5.21 -5.35
N LEU A 110 8.63 -6.43 -4.84
CA LEU A 110 9.86 -7.06 -4.37
C LEU A 110 10.37 -8.17 -5.31
N ASN A 111 9.78 -8.28 -6.50
CA ASN A 111 10.14 -9.29 -7.49
C ASN A 111 11.25 -8.70 -8.37
N GLU A 112 12.50 -9.07 -8.11
CA GLU A 112 13.66 -8.59 -8.90
C GLU A 112 13.61 -9.12 -10.34
N ASP A 113 13.19 -10.38 -10.50
CA ASP A 113 13.16 -11.08 -11.79
C ASP A 113 11.80 -11.00 -12.49
N TRP A 114 10.98 -9.97 -12.18
CA TRP A 114 9.69 -9.85 -12.83
C TRP A 114 9.84 -9.47 -14.29
N GLU A 115 9.44 -10.37 -15.18
CA GLU A 115 9.34 -10.11 -16.61
C GLU A 115 7.89 -10.04 -17.06
N LYS A 116 7.61 -9.14 -18.01
CA LYS A 116 6.32 -9.07 -18.66
C LYS A 116 6.22 -10.23 -19.65
N ASN A 117 5.39 -11.23 -19.31
CA ASN A 117 4.98 -12.27 -20.24
C ASN A 117 4.15 -11.71 -21.41
#